data_AF-A0A973G071-F1
#
_entry.id   AF-A0A973G071-F1
#
_cell.length_a   1.000
_cell.length_b   1.000
_cell.length_c   1.000
_cell.angle_alpha   90.00
_cell.angle_beta   90.00
_cell.angle_gamma   90.00
#
_symmetry.space_group_name_H-M   'P 1'
#
loop_
_entity.id
_entity.type
_entity.pdbx_description
1 polymer ?
#
loop_
_entity_poly.entity_id
_entity_poly.type
_entity_poly.pdbx_seq_one_letter_code
_entity_poly.pdbx_strand_id
1 'polypeptide(L)' 'VPEGDDKPYKYPGSYRGMDAVVVNKIDLLPYVDCDIDRMVSDARGMNPELAVLPLPWLEQRRAPSSG' A
#
# COMPACT_ATOMS: atom_id res chain seq x y z
N VAL A 1 -2.51 -1.05 -17.62
CA VAL A 1 -3.63 -1.11 -16.65
C VAL A 1 -3.00 -1.20 -15.28
N PRO A 2 -2.77 -0.08 -14.57
CA PRO A 2 -1.72 -0.11 -13.57
C PRO A 2 -2.35 -0.44 -12.23
N GLU A 3 -2.36 -1.73 -11.88
CA GLU A 3 -2.02 -2.17 -10.53
C GLU A 3 -2.50 -1.28 -9.36
N GLY A 4 -3.79 -1.35 -9.02
CA GLY A 4 -4.42 -0.52 -7.99
C GLY A 4 -4.76 -1.27 -6.69
N ASP A 5 -5.95 -0.99 -6.17
CA ASP A 5 -6.54 -1.48 -4.92
C ASP A 5 -6.92 -2.97 -4.93
N ASP A 6 -7.01 -3.60 -6.11
CA ASP A 6 -7.40 -5.01 -6.27
C ASP A 6 -6.28 -6.03 -5.99
N LYS A 7 -5.10 -5.57 -5.60
CA LYS A 7 -3.92 -6.40 -5.32
C LYS A 7 -4.09 -7.43 -4.20
N PRO A 8 -4.73 -7.12 -3.06
CA PRO A 8 -4.99 -8.11 -2.02
C PRO A 8 -5.75 -9.31 -2.57
N TYR A 9 -6.81 -9.06 -3.33
CA TYR A 9 -7.61 -10.11 -3.97
C TYR A 9 -6.84 -10.93 -5.00
N LYS A 10 -5.98 -10.28 -5.80
CA LYS A 10 -5.18 -10.97 -6.84
C LYS A 10 -4.07 -11.85 -6.28
N TYR A 11 -3.51 -11.53 -5.11
CA TYR A 11 -2.33 -12.22 -4.56
C TYR A 11 -2.51 -12.65 -3.10
N PRO A 12 -3.57 -13.42 -2.77
CA PRO A 12 -3.94 -13.67 -1.38
C PRO A 12 -2.89 -14.48 -0.60
N GLY A 13 -2.05 -15.26 -1.28
CA GLY A 13 -0.93 -15.98 -0.66
C GLY A 13 0.15 -15.05 -0.12
N SER A 14 0.42 -13.93 -0.79
CA SER A 14 1.47 -12.99 -0.41
C SER A 14 1.15 -12.27 0.89
N TYR A 15 -0.11 -11.86 1.09
CA TYR A 15 -0.52 -11.06 2.25
C TYR A 15 -0.52 -11.85 3.57
N ARG A 16 -0.70 -13.18 3.52
CA ARG A 16 -0.75 -14.04 4.72
C ARG A 16 0.58 -14.16 5.46
N GLY A 17 1.71 -13.93 4.80
CA GLY A 17 3.06 -14.07 5.37
C GLY A 17 3.85 -12.78 5.47
N MET A 18 3.21 -11.62 5.20
CA MET A 18 3.86 -10.32 5.23
C MET A 18 3.64 -9.64 6.59
N ASP A 19 4.69 -9.04 7.14
CA ASP A 19 4.59 -8.23 8.36
C ASP A 19 4.03 -6.84 8.07
N ALA A 20 4.29 -6.31 6.87
CA ALA A 20 3.87 -4.96 6.48
C ALA A 20 3.62 -4.82 4.97
N VAL A 21 2.70 -3.91 4.63
CA VAL A 21 2.47 -3.41 3.26
C VAL A 21 2.68 -1.91 3.22
N VAL A 22 3.47 -1.47 2.23
CA VAL A 22 3.66 -0.05 1.94
C VAL A 22 2.72 0.36 0.82
N VAL A 23 1.83 1.31 1.13
CA VAL A 23 0.97 1.96 0.13
C VAL A 23 1.70 3.22 -0.34
N ASN A 24 2.36 3.12 -1.48
CA ASN A 24 3.16 4.21 -2.04
C ASN A 24 2.31 5.14 -2.92
N LYS A 25 2.79 6.37 -3.12
CA LYS A 25 2.23 7.39 -4.02
C LYS A 25 0.82 7.83 -3.63
N ILE A 26 0.53 7.88 -2.32
CA ILE A 26 -0.77 8.33 -1.80
C ILE A 26 -1.09 9.79 -2.19
N ASP A 27 -0.09 10.56 -2.60
CA ASP A 27 -0.26 11.90 -3.17
C ASP A 27 -1.01 11.89 -4.51
N LEU A 28 -1.14 10.73 -5.17
CA LEU A 28 -1.88 10.61 -6.42
C LEU A 28 -3.38 10.41 -6.24
N LEU A 29 -3.89 10.18 -5.01
CA LEU A 29 -5.31 9.92 -4.77
C LEU A 29 -6.29 10.95 -5.36
N PRO A 30 -5.97 12.26 -5.47
CA PRO A 30 -6.86 13.21 -6.15
C PRO A 30 -6.96 13.00 -7.67
N TYR A 31 -6.07 12.20 -8.25
CA TYR A 31 -5.93 12.01 -9.70
C TYR A 31 -6.23 10.58 -10.16
N VAL A 32 -6.40 9.64 -9.23
CA VAL A 32 -6.69 8.23 -9.53
C VAL A 32 -7.87 7.75 -8.72
N ASP A 33 -8.69 6.89 -9.32
CA ASP A 33 -9.78 6.22 -8.61
C ASP A 33 -9.19 5.03 -7.84
N CYS A 34 -8.85 5.26 -6.56
CA CYS A 34 -8.23 4.27 -5.68
C CYS A 34 -8.80 4.42 -4.27
N ASP A 35 -9.44 3.36 -3.77
CA ASP A 35 -9.98 3.28 -2.42
C ASP A 35 -8.97 2.58 -1.49
N ILE A 36 -8.17 3.38 -0.77
CA ILE A 36 -7.18 2.85 0.18
C ILE A 36 -7.87 2.11 1.32
N ASP A 37 -9.00 2.60 1.83
CA ASP A 37 -9.66 2.00 2.98
C ASP A 37 -10.18 0.60 2.63
N ARG A 38 -10.73 0.44 1.42
CA ARG A 38 -11.10 -0.87 0.88
C ARG A 38 -9.89 -1.79 0.72
N MET A 39 -8.80 -1.30 0.11
CA MET A 39 -7.58 -2.09 -0.07
C MET A 39 -7.01 -2.57 1.28
N VAL A 40 -7.04 -1.72 2.31
CA VAL A 40 -6.59 -2.05 3.67
C VAL A 40 -7.52 -3.06 4.32
N SER A 41 -8.84 -2.89 4.18
CA SER A 41 -9.83 -3.86 4.67
C SER A 41 -9.62 -5.24 4.05
N ASP A 42 -9.44 -5.30 2.73
CA ASP A 42 -9.22 -6.55 2.00
C ASP A 42 -7.91 -7.23 2.42
N ALA A 43 -6.83 -6.45 2.57
CA ALA A 43 -5.54 -6.95 3.03
C ALA A 43 -5.60 -7.49 4.47
N ARG A 44 -6.28 -6.79 5.38
CA ARG A 44 -6.48 -7.23 6.78
C ARG A 44 -7.42 -8.41 6.91
N GLY A 45 -8.37 -8.56 5.98
CA GLY A 45 -9.19 -9.78 5.87
C GLY A 45 -8.35 -11.04 5.62
N MET A 46 -7.16 -10.89 5.05
CA MET A 46 -6.22 -12.00 4.81
C MET A 46 -5.17 -12.13 5.91
N ASN A 47 -4.72 -11.01 6.47
CA ASN A 47 -3.79 -10.96 7.58
C ASN A 47 -4.16 -9.84 8.56
N PRO A 48 -4.84 -10.17 9.67
CA PRO A 48 -5.28 -9.18 10.65
C PRO A 48 -4.16 -8.40 11.34
N GLU A 49 -2.95 -8.97 11.42
CA GLU A 49 -1.78 -8.35 12.06
C GLU A 49 -0.96 -7.48 11.09
N LEU A 50 -1.38 -7.40 9.83
CA LEU A 50 -0.65 -6.67 8.79
C LEU A 50 -0.55 -5.17 9.11
N ALA A 51 0.69 -4.70 9.25
CA ALA A 51 0.96 -3.27 9.34
C ALA A 51 0.80 -2.61 7.95
N VAL A 52 0.14 -1.45 7.91
CA VAL A 52 -0.03 -0.67 6.68
C VAL A 52 0.64 0.68 6.85
N LEU A 53 1.56 0.99 5.94
CA LEU A 53 2.35 2.21 5.95
C LEU A 53 2.02 3.06 4.70
N PRO A 54 1.20 4.12 4.83
CA PRO A 54 0.97 5.05 3.73
C PRO A 54 2.21 5.95 3.56
N LEU A 55 2.74 6.02 2.34
CA LEU A 55 3.91 6.86 2.01
C LEU A 55 3.60 7.78 0.82
N PRO A 56 3.69 9.11 0.99
CA PRO A 56 3.67 10.04 -0.13
C PRO A 56 5.01 9.99 -0.88
N TRP A 57 4.96 10.10 -2.20
CA TRP A 57 6.15 10.07 -3.05
C TRP A 57 7.15 11.17 -2.70
N LEU A 58 6.66 12.34 -2.26
CA LEU A 58 7.48 13.48 -1.85
C LEU A 58 8.39 13.17 -0.63
N GLU A 59 8.00 12.26 0.25
CA GLU A 59 8.79 11.84 1.42
C GLU A 59 10.03 11.03 0.99
N GLN A 60 9.93 10.24 -0.09
CA GLN A 60 11.02 9.38 -0.57
C GLN A 60 12.22 10.16 -1.12
N ARG A 61 12.02 11.42 -1.51
CA ARG A 61 13.10 12.31 -1.98
C ARG A 61 13.86 12.98 -0.84
N ARG A 62 13.42 12.82 0.40
CA ARG A 62 14.06 13.40 1.60
C ARG A 62 14.96 12.42 2.35
N ALA A 63 15.18 11.20 1.82
CA ALA A 63 16.18 10.31 2.39
C ALA A 63 17.52 11.07 2.51
N PRO A 64 18.12 11.13 3.71
CA PRO A 64 19.33 11.92 3.91
C PRO A 64 20.38 11.40 2.95
N SER A 65 20.93 12.30 2.13
CA SER A 65 22.18 12.05 1.42
C SER A 65 23.19 11.68 2.50
N SER A 66 23.53 10.39 2.59
CA SER A 66 24.64 9.90 3.39
C SER A 66 25.88 10.61 2.89
N GLY A 67 26.28 11.66 3.62
CA GLY A 67 27.59 12.29 3.53
C GLY A 67 28.63 11.49 4.28
#